data_AF-S6BQK1-F1
#
_entry.id   AF-S6BQK1-F1
#
_cell.length_a   1.000
_cell.length_b   1.000
_cell.length_c   1.000
_cell.angle_alpha   90.00
_cell.angle_beta   90.00
_cell.angle_gamma   90.00
#
_symmetry.space_group_name_H-M   'P 1'
#
loop_
_entity.id
_entity.type
_entity.pdbx_description
1 polymer ?
#
loop_
_entity_poly.entity_id
_entity_poly.type
_entity_poly.pdbx_seq_one_letter_code
_entity_poly.pdbx_strand_id
1 'polypeptide(L)'
;MLGRAKKVSISKENTTIVDGAGQKAEIDARVGQIKQQIEETSSDYDREKLQERLAKLAGGVAVIRVGGATEVEVKEKKDRVDDALNATRAAVEEGIVAGGGTALLRASAKISAKGINADQEAGINIVRRALQAPARQITTNAGE
;
A
#
# COMPACT_ATOMS: atom_id res chain seq x y z
N MET A 1 4.99 -35.51 6.03
CA MET A 1 6.17 -34.99 5.30
C MET A 1 6.16 -33.47 5.40
N LEU A 2 7.30 -32.80 5.54
CA LEU A 2 7.38 -31.33 5.66
C LEU A 2 7.48 -30.66 4.28
N GLY A 3 6.89 -29.47 4.13
CA GLY A 3 7.03 -28.64 2.93
C GLY A 3 8.42 -27.98 2.82
N ARG A 4 8.75 -27.46 1.63
CA ARG A 4 10.01 -26.73 1.37
C ARG A 4 9.72 -25.42 0.64
N ALA A 5 10.56 -24.41 0.86
CA ALA A 5 10.54 -23.13 0.14
C ALA A 5 11.96 -22.58 0.03
N LYS A 6 12.20 -21.71 -0.96
CA LYS A 6 13.53 -21.14 -1.21
C LYS A 6 13.89 -20.03 -0.24
N LYS A 7 12.93 -19.14 0.08
CA LYS A 7 13.14 -18.02 1.00
C LYS A 7 11.86 -17.75 1.77
N VAL A 8 12.02 -17.55 3.08
CA VAL A 8 10.94 -17.13 3.97
C VAL A 8 11.35 -15.82 4.63
N SER A 9 10.48 -14.81 4.57
CA SER A 9 10.68 -13.50 5.19
C SER A 9 9.54 -13.24 6.15
N ILE A 10 9.86 -12.87 7.39
CA ILE A 10 8.89 -12.64 8.46
C ILE A 10 9.10 -11.23 8.99
N SER A 11 8.03 -10.44 9.02
CA SER A 11 7.96 -9.12 9.68
C SER A 11 6.97 -9.16 10.84
N LYS A 12 6.78 -8.04 11.53
CA LYS A 12 5.86 -7.94 12.69
C LYS A 12 4.43 -8.37 12.35
N GLU A 13 3.97 -8.06 11.14
CA GLU A 13 2.57 -8.26 10.73
C GLU A 13 2.41 -9.26 9.59
N ASN A 14 3.48 -9.56 8.84
CA ASN A 14 3.39 -10.34 7.60
C ASN A 14 4.41 -11.48 7.54
N THR A 15 4.03 -12.59 6.92
CA THR A 15 4.92 -13.69 6.56
C THR A 15 4.84 -13.94 5.05
N THR A 16 5.99 -13.86 4.37
CA THR A 16 6.09 -14.07 2.92
C THR A 16 6.92 -15.31 2.63
N ILE A 17 6.33 -16.25 1.90
CA ILE A 17 7.00 -17.48 1.44
C ILE A 17 7.23 -17.35 -0.06
N VAL A 18 8.49 -17.43 -0.49
CA VAL A 18 8.89 -17.27 -1.88
C VAL A 18 9.38 -18.60 -2.43
N ASP A 19 8.88 -18.96 -3.61
CA ASP A 19 9.30 -20.14 -4.39
C ASP A 19 9.17 -21.43 -3.57
N GLY A 20 7.91 -21.80 -3.29
CA GLY A 20 7.55 -23.03 -2.59
C GLY A 20 7.70 -24.26 -3.49
N ALA A 21 8.12 -25.40 -2.92
CA ALA A 21 8.37 -26.65 -3.65
C ALA A 21 7.09 -27.48 -3.91
N GLY A 22 5.93 -26.83 -4.00
CA GLY A 22 4.66 -27.49 -4.32
C GLY A 22 4.59 -27.89 -5.79
N GLN A 23 3.91 -28.99 -6.11
CA GLN A 23 3.70 -29.38 -7.51
C GLN A 23 2.75 -28.39 -8.18
N LYS A 24 3.12 -27.88 -9.35
CA LYS A 24 2.29 -26.91 -10.08
C LYS A 24 0.87 -27.44 -10.34
N ALA A 25 0.75 -28.72 -10.70
CA ALA A 25 -0.54 -29.37 -10.93
C ALA A 25 -1.44 -29.38 -9.67
N GLU A 26 -0.87 -29.58 -8.48
CA GLU A 26 -1.64 -29.55 -7.23
C GLU A 26 -2.12 -28.12 -6.90
N ILE A 27 -1.29 -27.11 -7.18
CA ILE A 27 -1.65 -25.69 -7.00
C ILE A 27 -2.77 -25.31 -7.98
N ASP A 28 -2.65 -25.67 -9.25
CA ASP A 28 -3.66 -25.40 -10.27
C ASP A 28 -4.98 -26.12 -9.97
N ALA A 29 -4.91 -27.37 -9.51
CA ALA A 29 -6.09 -28.11 -9.04
C ALA A 29 -6.75 -27.40 -7.84
N ARG A 30 -5.95 -26.88 -6.90
CA ARG A 30 -6.47 -26.15 -5.74
C ARG A 30 -7.12 -24.81 -6.15
N VAL A 31 -6.53 -24.10 -7.11
CA VAL A 31 -7.11 -22.88 -7.69
C VAL A 31 -8.45 -23.19 -8.35
N GLY A 32 -8.55 -24.29 -9.10
CA GLY A 32 -9.80 -24.76 -9.70
C GLY A 32 -10.89 -25.07 -8.67
N GLN A 33 -10.53 -25.79 -7.60
CA GLN A 33 -11.45 -26.09 -6.50
C GLN A 33 -12.01 -24.82 -5.84
N ILE A 34 -11.14 -23.83 -5.55
CA ILE A 34 -11.58 -22.60 -4.89
C ILE A 34 -12.50 -21.78 -5.80
N LYS A 35 -12.26 -21.76 -7.12
CA LYS A 35 -13.16 -21.09 -8.08
C LYS A 35 -14.56 -21.70 -8.07
N GLN A 36 -14.68 -23.02 -8.06
CA GLN A 36 -15.98 -23.70 -7.95
C GLN A 36 -16.68 -23.37 -6.62
N GLN A 37 -15.94 -23.38 -5.51
CA GLN A 37 -16.49 -23.03 -4.19
C GLN A 37 -17.01 -21.58 -4.12
N ILE A 38 -16.40 -20.65 -4.86
CA ILE A 38 -16.86 -19.26 -4.96
C ILE A 38 -18.19 -19.15 -5.69
N GLU A 39 -18.40 -19.98 -6.72
CA GLU A 39 -19.65 -20.01 -7.50
C GLU A 39 -20.80 -20.68 -6.75
N GLU A 40 -20.49 -21.71 -5.96
CA GLU A 40 -21.48 -22.48 -5.20
C GLU A 40 -21.89 -21.80 -3.88
N THR A 41 -21.07 -20.90 -3.32
CA THR A 41 -21.38 -20.26 -2.05
C THR A 41 -22.41 -19.14 -2.17
N SER A 42 -23.44 -19.22 -1.33
CA SER A 42 -24.46 -18.18 -1.16
C SER A 42 -24.09 -17.14 -0.09
N SER A 43 -23.04 -17.40 0.69
CA SER A 43 -22.56 -16.52 1.76
C SER A 43 -21.55 -15.51 1.20
N ASP A 44 -21.86 -14.22 1.34
CA ASP A 44 -20.97 -13.13 0.90
C ASP A 44 -19.64 -13.14 1.67
N TYR A 45 -19.69 -13.45 2.98
CA TYR A 45 -18.51 -13.59 3.82
C TYR A 45 -17.57 -14.70 3.30
N ASP A 46 -18.13 -15.87 2.96
CA ASP A 46 -17.32 -16.99 2.45
C ASP A 46 -16.77 -16.68 1.07
N ARG A 47 -17.55 -15.99 0.22
CA ARG A 47 -17.10 -15.54 -1.10
C ARG A 47 -15.87 -14.64 -0.98
N GLU A 48 -15.91 -13.64 -0.10
CA GLU A 48 -14.80 -12.72 0.14
C GLU A 48 -13.54 -13.47 0.61
N LYS A 49 -13.68 -14.37 1.60
CA LYS A 49 -12.55 -15.14 2.12
C LYS A 49 -11.97 -16.12 1.11
N LEU A 50 -12.79 -16.73 0.25
CA LEU A 50 -12.31 -17.58 -0.83
C LEU A 50 -11.60 -16.78 -1.92
N GLN A 51 -12.09 -15.57 -2.24
CA GLN A 51 -11.41 -14.66 -3.18
C GLN A 51 -10.04 -14.21 -2.66
N GLU A 52 -9.91 -13.87 -1.37
CA GLU A 52 -8.61 -13.54 -0.76
C GLU A 52 -7.61 -14.70 -0.89
N ARG A 53 -8.07 -15.93 -0.64
CA ARG A 53 -7.23 -17.13 -0.75
C ARG A 53 -6.83 -17.41 -2.19
N LEU A 54 -7.78 -17.28 -3.12
CA LEU A 54 -7.55 -17.44 -4.56
C LEU A 54 -6.49 -16.45 -5.04
N ALA A 55 -6.60 -15.19 -4.64
CA ALA A 55 -5.65 -14.14 -4.99
C ALA A 55 -4.23 -14.47 -4.50
N LYS A 56 -4.08 -14.98 -3.26
CA LYS A 56 -2.78 -15.38 -2.71
C LYS A 56 -2.16 -16.57 -3.45
N LEU A 57 -2.97 -17.55 -3.87
CA LEU A 57 -2.48 -18.74 -4.58
C LEU A 57 -2.17 -18.46 -6.06
N ALA A 58 -3.03 -17.71 -6.75
CA ALA A 58 -2.89 -17.43 -8.17
C ALA A 58 -1.92 -16.26 -8.45
N GLY A 59 -1.86 -15.27 -7.57
CA GLY A 59 -1.01 -14.09 -7.74
C GLY A 59 0.48 -14.34 -7.50
N GLY A 60 0.80 -15.34 -6.67
CA GLY A 60 2.19 -15.69 -6.36
C GLY A 60 2.98 -14.54 -5.71
N VAL A 61 4.31 -14.60 -5.82
CA VAL A 61 5.21 -13.57 -5.28
C VAL A 61 6.23 -13.17 -6.34
N ALA A 62 6.19 -11.89 -6.76
CA ALA A 62 7.18 -11.31 -7.65
C ALA A 62 8.45 -10.91 -6.86
N VAL A 63 9.62 -11.19 -7.41
CA VAL A 63 10.92 -10.82 -6.81
C VAL A 63 11.65 -9.86 -7.73
N ILE A 64 11.86 -8.63 -7.27
CA ILE A 64 12.66 -7.62 -7.96
C ILE A 64 14.10 -7.69 -7.44
N ARG A 65 15.08 -7.80 -8.33
CA ARG A 65 16.50 -7.79 -7.98
C ARG A 65 17.11 -6.46 -8.41
N VAL A 66 17.55 -5.68 -7.43
CA VAL A 66 18.20 -4.38 -7.66
C VAL A 66 19.72 -4.56 -7.59
N GLY A 67 20.42 -4.13 -8.64
CA GLY A 67 21.87 -4.19 -8.75
C GLY A 67 22.54 -2.82 -8.76
N GLY A 68 23.86 -2.81 -8.53
CA GLY A 68 24.70 -1.60 -8.46
C GLY A 68 26.18 -1.97 -8.46
N ALA A 69 27.04 -0.99 -8.72
CA ALA A 69 28.49 -1.18 -8.80
C ALA A 69 29.16 -1.20 -7.41
N THR A 70 28.57 -0.51 -6.44
CA THR A 70 29.06 -0.45 -5.05
C THR A 70 27.97 -0.85 -4.06
N GLU A 71 28.35 -1.29 -2.86
CA GLU A 71 27.40 -1.65 -1.81
C GLU A 71 26.49 -0.48 -1.43
N VAL A 72 27.04 0.74 -1.39
CA VAL A 72 26.30 1.97 -1.07
C VAL A 72 25.24 2.23 -2.13
N GLU A 73 25.59 2.11 -3.42
CA GLU A 73 24.66 2.30 -4.52
C GLU A 73 23.55 1.24 -4.54
N VAL A 74 23.88 -0.03 -4.24
CA VAL A 74 22.87 -1.10 -4.16
C VAL A 74 21.86 -0.81 -3.06
N LYS A 75 22.31 -0.37 -1.88
CA LYS A 75 21.42 -0.02 -0.75
C LYS A 75 20.52 1.15 -1.12
N GLU A 76 21.10 2.21 -1.66
CA GLU A 76 20.37 3.43 -2.04
C GLU A 76 19.31 3.16 -3.13
N LYS A 77 19.69 2.42 -4.19
CA LYS A 77 18.75 2.02 -5.24
C LYS A 77 17.66 1.10 -4.72
N LYS A 78 18.01 0.19 -3.80
CA LYS A 78 17.02 -0.70 -3.17
C LYS A 78 15.99 0.12 -2.39
N ASP A 79 16.43 1.07 -1.57
CA ASP A 79 15.53 1.92 -0.80
C ASP A 79 14.63 2.76 -1.72
N ARG A 80 15.15 3.32 -2.82
CA ARG A 80 14.34 4.01 -3.84
C ARG A 80 13.28 3.10 -4.49
N VAL A 81 13.62 1.85 -4.78
CA VAL A 81 12.70 0.89 -5.39
C VAL A 81 11.63 0.45 -4.40
N ASP A 82 12.00 0.24 -3.13
CA ASP A 82 11.07 -0.08 -2.06
C ASP A 82 10.08 1.08 -1.84
N ASP A 83 10.56 2.32 -1.80
CA ASP A 83 9.71 3.52 -1.72
C ASP A 83 8.79 3.66 -2.93
N ALA A 84 9.30 3.46 -4.15
CA ALA A 84 8.48 3.52 -5.36
C ALA A 84 7.38 2.45 -5.38
N LEU A 85 7.69 1.23 -4.92
CA LEU A 85 6.71 0.15 -4.82
C LEU A 85 5.60 0.50 -3.82
N ASN A 86 5.95 1.05 -2.66
CA ASN A 86 4.97 1.45 -1.65
C ASN A 86 4.12 2.64 -2.12
N ALA A 87 4.74 3.64 -2.73
CA ALA A 87 4.03 4.81 -3.27
C ALA A 87 3.05 4.45 -4.38
N THR A 88 3.44 3.55 -5.29
CA THR A 88 2.56 3.09 -6.38
C THR A 88 1.42 2.21 -5.88
N ARG A 89 1.64 1.37 -4.86
CA ARG A 89 0.56 0.62 -4.20
C ARG A 89 -0.47 1.54 -3.56
N ALA A 90 -0.01 2.49 -2.75
CA ALA A 90 -0.90 3.47 -2.11
C ALA A 90 -1.70 4.29 -3.15
N ALA A 91 -1.04 4.69 -4.25
CA ALA A 91 -1.68 5.41 -5.35
C ALA A 91 -2.76 4.59 -6.08
N VAL A 92 -2.61 3.26 -6.17
CA VAL A 92 -3.62 2.37 -6.76
C VAL A 92 -4.79 2.15 -5.81
N GLU A 93 -4.56 2.13 -4.50
CA GLU A 93 -5.58 1.89 -3.48
C GLU A 93 -6.50 3.11 -3.25
N GLU A 94 -5.92 4.31 -3.09
CA GLU A 94 -6.69 5.52 -2.73
C GLU A 94 -6.72 6.59 -3.84
N GLY A 95 -6.01 6.36 -4.94
CA GLY A 95 -5.86 7.32 -6.03
C GLY A 95 -4.72 8.32 -5.82
N ILE A 96 -4.65 9.33 -6.71
CA ILE A 96 -3.60 10.35 -6.69
C ILE A 96 -4.18 11.77 -6.60
N VAL A 97 -3.42 12.66 -5.98
CA VAL A 97 -3.75 14.09 -5.87
C VAL A 97 -2.55 14.95 -6.23
N ALA A 98 -2.79 16.26 -6.43
CA ALA A 98 -1.71 17.21 -6.71
C ALA A 98 -0.72 17.31 -5.54
N GLY A 99 0.55 16.99 -5.80
CA GLY A 99 1.63 17.02 -4.82
C GLY A 99 2.10 18.42 -4.41
N GLY A 100 3.28 18.48 -3.78
CA GLY A 100 3.92 19.74 -3.38
C GLY A 100 3.13 20.56 -2.35
N GLY A 101 2.29 19.91 -1.52
CA GLY A 101 1.39 20.59 -0.59
C GLY A 101 0.17 21.26 -1.23
N THR A 102 0.01 21.19 -2.56
CA THR A 102 -1.08 21.86 -3.30
C THR A 102 -2.45 21.31 -2.93
N ALA A 103 -2.58 19.98 -2.80
CA ALA A 103 -3.84 19.36 -2.40
C ALA A 103 -4.32 19.86 -1.03
N LEU A 104 -3.41 19.94 -0.04
CA LEU A 104 -3.72 20.42 1.32
C LEU A 104 -4.08 21.91 1.31
N LEU A 105 -3.36 22.73 0.53
CA LEU A 105 -3.66 24.15 0.38
C LEU A 105 -5.06 24.36 -0.21
N ARG A 106 -5.42 23.63 -1.29
CA ARG A 106 -6.76 23.70 -1.89
C ARG A 106 -7.84 23.19 -0.94
N ALA A 107 -7.56 22.14 -0.17
CA ALA A 107 -8.48 21.64 0.84
C ALA A 107 -8.75 22.68 1.94
N SER A 108 -7.72 23.41 2.38
CA SER A 108 -7.85 24.45 3.41
C SER A 108 -8.85 25.56 3.03
N ALA A 109 -8.89 25.92 1.74
CA ALA A 109 -9.83 26.91 1.20
C ALA A 109 -11.27 26.39 1.09
N LYS A 110 -11.45 25.06 1.04
CA LYS A 110 -12.76 24.41 0.93
C LYS A 110 -13.38 24.01 2.27
N ILE A 111 -12.72 24.29 3.40
CA ILE A 111 -13.30 24.01 4.74
C ILE A 111 -14.48 24.95 4.98
N SER A 112 -15.70 24.40 4.90
CA SER A 112 -16.97 25.08 5.17
C SER A 112 -17.56 24.83 6.57
N ALA A 113 -16.90 23.99 7.37
CA ALA A 113 -17.32 23.67 8.73
C ALA A 113 -17.37 24.93 9.61
N LYS A 114 -18.37 24.99 10.49
CA LYS A 114 -18.56 26.06 11.48
C LYS A 114 -18.57 25.48 12.89
N GLY A 115 -17.87 26.13 13.81
CA GLY A 115 -17.89 25.73 15.21
C GLY A 115 -19.25 26.02 15.86
N ILE A 116 -19.68 25.16 16.77
CA ILE A 116 -20.88 25.40 17.60
C ILE A 116 -20.54 26.38 18.74
N ASN A 117 -19.26 26.49 19.10
CA ASN A 117 -18.73 27.42 20.10
C ASN A 117 -17.38 28.00 19.65
N ALA A 118 -16.87 28.96 20.44
CA ALA A 118 -15.61 29.65 20.14
C ALA A 118 -14.40 28.70 20.07
N ASP A 119 -14.35 27.67 20.92
CA ASP A 119 -13.24 26.71 20.97
C ASP A 119 -13.18 25.84 19.70
N GLN A 120 -14.34 25.39 19.22
CA GLN A 120 -14.44 24.63 17.97
C GLN A 120 -14.07 25.51 16.77
N GLU A 121 -14.49 26.78 16.75
CA GLU A 121 -14.11 27.71 15.69
C GLU A 121 -12.60 27.98 15.70
N ALA A 122 -11.99 28.12 16.88
CA ALA A 122 -10.55 28.21 17.01
C ALA A 122 -9.86 26.93 16.48
N GLY A 123 -10.37 25.74 16.81
CA GLY A 123 -9.88 24.46 16.30
C GLY A 123 -9.93 24.34 14.78
N ILE A 124 -11.03 24.75 14.15
CA ILE A 124 -11.18 24.78 12.69
C ILE A 124 -10.13 25.71 12.07
N ASN A 125 -9.90 26.87 12.67
CA ASN A 125 -8.89 27.82 12.19
C ASN A 125 -7.46 27.30 12.35
N ILE A 126 -7.17 26.54 13.41
CA ILE A 126 -5.88 25.86 13.59
C ILE A 126 -5.65 24.85 12.46
N VAL A 127 -6.63 24.00 12.15
CA VAL A 127 -6.52 23.03 11.04
C VAL A 127 -6.33 23.75 9.70
N ARG A 128 -7.11 24.82 9.44
CA ARG A 128 -6.98 25.63 8.22
C ARG A 128 -5.56 26.19 8.06
N ARG A 129 -4.94 26.67 9.15
CA ARG A 129 -3.56 27.16 9.15
C ARG A 129 -2.54 26.01 8.98
N ALA A 130 -2.75 24.88 9.65
CA ALA A 130 -1.87 23.72 9.59
C ALA A 130 -1.77 23.13 8.17
N LEU A 131 -2.88 23.06 7.45
CA LEU A 131 -2.92 22.55 6.06
C LEU A 131 -2.12 23.41 5.07
N GLN A 132 -1.88 24.70 5.39
CA GLN A 132 -1.07 25.59 4.56
C GLN A 132 0.44 25.46 4.85
N ALA A 133 0.81 24.90 6.00
CA ALA A 133 2.20 24.84 6.45
C ALA A 133 3.12 24.05 5.50
N PRO A 134 2.72 22.88 4.94
CA PRO A 134 3.59 22.13 4.03
C PRO A 134 3.98 22.92 2.77
N ALA A 135 3.01 23.60 2.14
CA ALA A 135 3.26 24.42 0.96
C ALA A 135 4.19 25.60 1.29
N ARG A 136 3.93 26.29 2.42
CA ARG A 136 4.80 27.38 2.90
C ARG A 136 6.23 26.91 3.16
N GLN A 137 6.39 25.76 3.81
CA GLN A 137 7.72 25.22 4.12
C GLN A 137 8.51 24.90 2.85
N ILE A 138 7.84 24.33 1.83
CA ILE A 138 8.46 24.07 0.53
C ILE A 138 8.93 25.38 -0.11
N THR A 139 8.09 26.43 -0.09
CA THR A 139 8.45 27.75 -0.62
C THR A 139 9.62 28.37 0.14
N THR A 140 9.58 28.40 1.48
CA THR A 140 10.68 28.94 2.31
C THR A 140 12.01 28.22 2.06
N ASN A 141 11.99 26.91 1.82
CA ASN A 141 13.19 26.14 1.51
C ASN A 141 13.74 26.38 0.09
N ALA A 142 12.93 26.93 -0.81
CA ALA A 142 13.28 27.13 -2.22
C ALA A 142 13.88 28.52 -2.52
N GLY A 143 13.89 29.44 -1.54
CA GLY A 143 14.34 30.83 -1.68
C GLY A 143 13.30 31.84 -1.17
N GLU A 144 13.62 33.13 -1.26
CA GLU A 144 12.60 34.20 -1.20
C GLU A 144 11.82 34.30 -2.51
#